data_AF-A0A6P5Y1F1-F1
#
_entry.id   AF-A0A6P5Y1F1-F1
#
_cell.length_a   1.000
_cell.length_b   1.000
_cell.length_c   1.000
_cell.angle_alpha   90.00
_cell.angle_beta   90.00
_cell.angle_gamma   90.00
#
_symmetry.space_group_name_H-M   'P 1'
#
loop_
_entity.id
_entity.type
_entity.pdbx_description
1 polymer ?
#
loop_
_entity_poly.entity_id
_entity_poly.type
_entity_poly.pdbx_seq_one_letter_code
_entity_poly.pdbx_strand_id
1 'polypeptide(L)'
;MFHGFDFEGFGLSENERLCNGNNATCSLKQLLEHVSSNPMELLRRNQNSEYSRFCEKKYQDLIHPTMESSIFSSLDQNEVVLNSWRSLSIFYESFVSMASSIWTLHKLAFSFDPVVEMFQVERGVDFSMVFMEDVTKRYNLPGKTRLKVCFTVVPGFKIGRTVIQSRVYLSGLKCTG
;
A
#
# COMPACT_ATOMS: atom_id res chain seq x y z
N MET A 1 -1.25 -4.66 0.36
CA MET A 1 -1.52 -3.33 -0.22
C MET A 1 -0.76 -3.05 -1.51
N PHE A 2 0.57 -3.09 -1.54
CA PHE A 2 1.39 -2.71 -2.71
C PHE A 2 1.39 -3.70 -3.88
N HIS A 3 0.67 -4.83 -3.79
CA HIS A 3 0.58 -5.78 -4.89
C HIS A 3 0.00 -5.08 -6.13
N GLY A 4 0.68 -5.23 -7.27
CA GLY A 4 0.30 -4.61 -8.54
C GLY A 4 0.59 -3.12 -8.66
N PHE A 5 1.31 -2.50 -7.71
CA PHE A 5 1.64 -1.07 -7.76
C PHE A 5 2.38 -0.65 -9.04
N ASP A 6 3.21 -1.53 -9.60
CA ASP A 6 3.97 -1.25 -10.83
C ASP A 6 3.11 -1.30 -12.11
N PHE A 7 1.86 -1.77 -12.02
CA PHE A 7 0.95 -1.80 -13.15
C PHE A 7 0.06 -0.56 -13.18
N GLU A 8 -0.21 -0.07 -14.40
CA GLU A 8 -1.23 0.94 -14.62
C GLU A 8 -2.58 0.40 -14.10
N GLY A 9 -3.24 1.18 -13.23
CA GLY A 9 -4.50 0.75 -12.60
C GLY A 9 -4.37 -0.38 -11.56
N PHE A 10 -3.19 -0.62 -10.97
CA PHE A 10 -2.97 -1.68 -9.97
C PHE A 10 -3.19 -3.12 -10.46
N GLY A 11 -3.19 -3.35 -11.77
CA GLY A 11 -3.49 -4.67 -12.35
C GLY A 11 -4.99 -5.02 -12.35
N LEU A 12 -5.86 -4.03 -12.13
CA LEU A 12 -7.30 -4.15 -12.36
C LEU A 12 -7.53 -4.07 -13.87
N SER A 13 -7.72 -5.22 -14.55
CA SER A 13 -7.99 -5.21 -15.98
C SER A 13 -9.43 -4.75 -16.23
N GLU A 14 -9.65 -3.51 -16.68
CA GLU A 14 -10.82 -3.17 -17.49
C GLU A 14 -10.47 -2.11 -18.54
N ASN A 15 -10.91 -2.37 -19.76
CA ASN A 15 -10.56 -1.72 -21.03
C ASN A 15 -11.14 -0.30 -21.21
N GLU A 16 -11.13 0.56 -20.20
CA GLU A 16 -11.57 1.95 -20.37
C GLU A 16 -10.44 2.93 -20.05
N ARG A 17 -9.69 3.29 -21.11
CA ARG A 17 -8.93 4.54 -21.11
C ARG A 17 -9.93 5.69 -21.00
N LEU A 18 -10.17 6.15 -19.78
CA LEU A 18 -11.09 7.27 -19.53
C LEU A 18 -10.52 8.62 -20.02
N CYS A 19 -9.25 8.67 -20.40
CA CYS A 19 -8.56 9.90 -20.72
C CYS A 19 -7.85 9.82 -22.08
N ASN A 20 -8.19 10.75 -22.98
CA ASN A 20 -7.55 10.94 -24.29
C ASN A 20 -6.15 11.61 -24.22
N GLY A 21 -5.61 11.84 -23.02
CA GLY A 21 -4.34 12.53 -22.78
C GLY A 21 -3.15 11.58 -22.60
N ASN A 22 -1.96 12.14 -22.37
CA ASN A 22 -0.81 11.31 -21.96
C ASN A 22 -1.07 10.70 -20.56
N ASN A 23 -0.57 9.49 -20.29
CA ASN A 23 -0.89 8.77 -19.05
C ASN A 23 -0.44 9.53 -17.78
N ALA A 24 0.64 10.31 -17.87
CA ALA A 24 1.18 11.10 -16.77
C ALA A 24 0.26 12.25 -16.34
N THR A 25 -0.29 13.01 -17.29
CA THR A 25 -1.24 14.10 -17.03
C THR A 25 -2.57 13.58 -16.51
N CYS A 26 -2.98 12.39 -16.96
CA CYS A 26 -4.17 11.71 -16.44
C CYS A 26 -3.97 11.32 -14.98
N SER A 27 -2.83 10.73 -14.65
CA SER A 27 -2.46 10.37 -13.28
C SER A 27 -2.33 11.61 -12.38
N LEU A 28 -1.76 12.70 -12.90
CA LEU A 28 -1.69 13.99 -12.20
C LEU A 28 -3.09 14.53 -11.90
N LYS A 29 -4.01 14.50 -12.87
CA LYS A 29 -5.39 14.96 -12.66
C LYS A 29 -6.10 14.13 -11.57
N GLN A 30 -5.96 12.81 -11.63
CA GLN A 30 -6.51 11.91 -10.60
C GLN A 30 -5.88 12.15 -9.23
N LEU A 31 -4.57 12.41 -9.17
CA LEU A 31 -3.88 12.79 -7.93
C LEU A 31 -4.50 14.07 -7.34
N LEU A 32 -4.63 15.13 -8.15
CA LEU A 32 -5.16 16.41 -7.70
C LEU A 32 -6.61 16.31 -7.20
N GLU A 33 -7.46 15.57 -7.93
CA GLU A 33 -8.84 15.31 -7.51
C GLU A 33 -8.88 14.59 -6.15
N HIS A 34 -8.01 13.58 -5.98
CA HIS A 34 -7.96 12.76 -4.78
C HIS A 34 -7.46 13.53 -3.56
N VAL A 35 -6.37 14.29 -3.68
CA VAL A 35 -5.81 15.07 -2.56
C VAL A 35 -6.68 16.27 -2.17
N SER A 36 -7.55 16.74 -3.07
CA SER A 36 -8.45 17.87 -2.82
C SER A 36 -9.76 17.46 -2.14
N SER A 37 -9.98 16.17 -1.92
CA SER A 37 -11.26 15.63 -1.46
C SER A 37 -11.09 14.68 -0.27
N ASN A 38 -12.14 14.51 0.54
CA ASN A 38 -12.13 13.49 1.57
C ASN A 38 -12.30 12.09 0.92
N PRO A 39 -11.46 11.09 1.26
CA PRO A 39 -11.52 9.78 0.61
C PRO A 39 -12.81 9.01 0.89
N MET A 40 -13.45 9.19 2.05
CA MET A 40 -14.75 8.59 2.34
C MET A 40 -15.85 9.18 1.46
N GLU A 41 -15.81 10.49 1.21
CA GLU A 41 -16.78 11.17 0.34
C GLU A 41 -16.58 10.77 -1.13
N LEU A 42 -15.35 10.55 -1.58
CA LEU A 42 -15.06 10.04 -2.93
C LEU A 42 -15.71 8.67 -3.16
N LEU A 43 -15.62 7.76 -2.19
CA LEU A 43 -16.26 6.44 -2.26
C LEU A 43 -17.79 6.54 -2.28
N ARG A 44 -18.38 7.46 -1.51
CA ARG A 44 -19.83 7.70 -1.47
C ARG A 44 -20.35 8.30 -2.78
N ARG A 45 -19.59 9.23 -3.37
CA ARG A 45 -20.01 9.98 -4.56
C ARG A 45 -20.01 9.12 -5.83
N ASN A 46 -19.03 8.24 -6.00
CA ASN A 46 -18.93 7.40 -7.19
C ASN A 46 -18.39 6.00 -6.86
N GLN A 47 -19.30 5.03 -6.75
CA GLN A 47 -18.97 3.64 -6.42
C GLN A 47 -18.20 2.92 -7.55
N ASN A 48 -18.26 3.42 -8.79
CA ASN A 48 -17.59 2.82 -9.95
C ASN A 48 -16.29 3.54 -10.33
N SER A 49 -15.82 4.50 -9.52
CA SER A 49 -14.54 5.17 -9.79
C SER A 49 -13.36 4.18 -9.72
N GLU A 50 -12.22 4.51 -10.34
CA GLU A 50 -11.02 3.67 -10.22
C GLU A 50 -10.55 3.54 -8.78
N TYR A 51 -10.67 4.61 -7.98
CA TYR A 51 -10.35 4.57 -6.56
C TYR A 51 -11.27 3.61 -5.80
N SER A 52 -12.56 3.60 -6.11
CA SER A 52 -13.54 2.70 -5.49
C SER A 52 -13.26 1.24 -5.82
N ARG A 53 -13.00 0.92 -7.10
CA ARG A 53 -12.61 -0.43 -7.54
C ARG A 53 -11.29 -0.88 -6.91
N PHE A 54 -10.32 0.04 -6.80
CA PHE A 54 -9.07 -0.20 -6.07
C PHE A 54 -9.32 -0.53 -4.60
N CYS A 55 -10.11 0.27 -3.90
CA CYS A 55 -10.45 0.05 -2.49
C CYS A 55 -11.15 -1.30 -2.31
N GLU A 56 -12.14 -1.63 -3.15
CA GLU A 56 -12.85 -2.89 -3.09
C GLU A 56 -11.92 -4.09 -3.28
N LYS A 57 -11.10 -4.09 -4.35
CA LYS A 57 -10.13 -5.17 -4.59
C LYS A 57 -9.16 -5.31 -3.42
N LYS A 58 -8.60 -4.20 -2.91
CA LYS A 58 -7.65 -4.24 -1.80
C LYS A 58 -8.29 -4.68 -0.49
N TYR A 59 -9.55 -4.37 -0.28
CA TYR A 59 -10.30 -4.84 0.87
C TYR A 59 -10.43 -6.36 0.82
N GLN A 60 -10.89 -6.90 -0.32
CA GLN A 60 -11.03 -8.35 -0.52
C GLN A 60 -9.69 -9.11 -0.44
N ASP A 61 -8.60 -8.51 -0.96
CA ASP A 61 -7.27 -9.13 -0.92
C ASP A 61 -6.68 -9.18 0.51
N LEU A 62 -7.06 -8.24 1.38
CA LEU A 62 -6.50 -8.11 2.73
C LEU A 62 -7.38 -8.70 3.81
N ILE A 63 -8.69 -8.55 3.69
CA ILE A 63 -9.66 -8.86 4.74
C ILE A 63 -10.33 -10.18 4.37
N HIS A 64 -9.82 -11.26 4.93
CA HIS A 64 -10.42 -12.59 4.76
C HIS A 64 -11.82 -12.61 5.39
N PRO A 65 -12.82 -13.30 4.78
CA PRO A 65 -14.17 -13.41 5.35
C PRO A 65 -14.21 -13.93 6.79
N THR A 66 -13.22 -14.73 7.20
CA THR A 66 -13.09 -15.16 8.61
C THR A 66 -12.69 -14.02 9.55
N MET A 67 -11.82 -13.11 9.10
CA MET A 67 -11.49 -11.89 9.86
C MET A 67 -12.68 -10.98 9.94
N GLU A 68 -13.43 -10.82 8.83
CA GLU A 68 -14.71 -10.13 8.84
C GLU A 68 -15.62 -10.74 9.90
N SER A 69 -15.92 -12.04 9.81
CA SER A 69 -16.80 -12.69 10.77
C SER A 69 -16.30 -12.60 12.21
N SER A 70 -14.99 -12.55 12.49
CA SER A 70 -14.47 -12.44 13.86
C SER A 70 -14.49 -11.01 14.41
N ILE A 71 -14.32 -10.01 13.54
CA ILE A 71 -14.50 -8.60 13.87
C ILE A 71 -16.00 -8.27 13.98
N PHE A 72 -16.84 -9.00 13.24
CA PHE A 72 -18.26 -8.71 13.01
C PHE A 72 -19.23 -9.73 13.66
N SER A 73 -18.76 -10.76 14.38
CA SER A 73 -19.62 -11.76 15.06
C SER A 73 -20.09 -11.29 16.43
N SER A 74 -21.36 -11.57 16.73
CA SER A 74 -22.11 -11.31 17.97
C SER A 74 -22.75 -9.91 18.08
N LEU A 75 -23.78 -9.69 17.26
CA LEU A 75 -24.71 -8.54 17.32
C LEU A 75 -25.87 -8.72 18.33
N ASP A 76 -25.75 -9.57 19.35
CA ASP A 76 -26.93 -10.01 20.13
C ASP A 76 -27.17 -9.30 21.48
N GLN A 77 -26.52 -8.15 21.76
CA GLN A 77 -26.86 -7.28 22.90
C GLN A 77 -26.66 -5.80 22.53
N ASN A 78 -27.69 -4.96 22.75
CA ASN A 78 -27.79 -3.59 22.23
C ASN A 78 -26.57 -2.67 22.52
N GLU A 79 -25.84 -2.85 23.62
CA GLU A 79 -24.61 -2.09 23.90
C GLU A 79 -23.36 -2.63 23.18
N VAL A 80 -23.29 -3.95 22.97
CA VAL A 80 -22.24 -4.61 22.17
C VAL A 80 -22.39 -4.25 20.69
N VAL A 81 -23.63 -4.08 20.22
CA VAL A 81 -23.95 -3.67 18.84
C VAL A 81 -23.41 -2.27 18.52
N LEU A 82 -23.63 -1.28 19.38
CA LEU A 82 -23.16 0.09 19.16
C LEU A 82 -21.63 0.19 19.18
N ASN A 83 -20.98 -0.55 20.08
CA ASN A 83 -19.52 -0.61 20.15
C ASN A 83 -18.91 -1.39 18.98
N SER A 84 -19.57 -2.47 18.53
CA SER A 84 -19.21 -3.22 17.32
C SER A 84 -19.32 -2.32 16.08
N TRP A 85 -20.43 -1.62 15.90
CA TRP A 85 -20.62 -0.68 14.79
C TRP A 85 -19.62 0.48 14.81
N ARG A 86 -19.28 1.02 15.98
CA ARG A 86 -18.25 2.04 16.13
C ARG A 86 -16.87 1.50 15.75
N SER A 87 -16.53 0.29 16.21
CA SER A 87 -15.27 -0.38 15.87
C SER A 87 -15.18 -0.70 14.38
N LEU A 88 -16.31 -1.09 13.77
CA LEU A 88 -16.48 -1.28 12.34
C LEU A 88 -16.18 0.00 11.55
N SER A 89 -16.77 1.13 11.99
CA SER A 89 -16.55 2.45 11.37
C SER A 89 -15.08 2.85 11.47
N ILE A 90 -14.47 2.73 12.65
CA ILE A 90 -13.06 3.08 12.87
C ILE A 90 -12.13 2.21 12.02
N PHE A 91 -12.40 0.90 11.97
CA PHE A 91 -11.61 -0.02 11.15
C PHE A 91 -11.72 0.32 9.67
N TYR A 92 -12.94 0.51 9.18
CA TYR A 92 -13.18 0.86 7.78
C TYR A 92 -12.57 2.21 7.41
N GLU A 93 -12.72 3.23 8.27
CA GLU A 93 -12.07 4.53 8.09
C GLU A 93 -10.54 4.41 8.05
N SER A 94 -9.96 3.58 8.92
CA SER A 94 -8.53 3.32 8.94
C SER A 94 -8.07 2.62 7.66
N PHE A 95 -8.84 1.65 7.18
CA PHE A 95 -8.60 0.99 5.90
C PHE A 95 -8.67 2.00 4.74
N VAL A 96 -9.71 2.83 4.68
CA VAL A 96 -9.88 3.85 3.63
C VAL A 96 -8.75 4.87 3.66
N SER A 97 -8.30 5.28 4.85
CA SER A 97 -7.14 6.17 5.01
C SER A 97 -5.85 5.54 4.47
N MET A 98 -5.60 4.27 4.79
CA MET A 98 -4.47 3.52 4.25
C MET A 98 -4.58 3.38 2.72
N ALA A 99 -5.73 2.96 2.21
CA ALA A 99 -5.98 2.82 0.78
C ALA A 99 -5.81 4.15 0.04
N SER A 100 -6.32 5.24 0.61
CA SER A 100 -6.14 6.61 0.10
C SER A 100 -4.66 6.98 -0.03
N SER A 101 -3.84 6.66 0.98
CA SER A 101 -2.40 6.93 0.96
C SER A 101 -1.69 6.17 -0.17
N ILE A 102 -2.05 4.90 -0.37
CA ILE A 102 -1.48 4.05 -1.42
C ILE A 102 -1.94 4.50 -2.81
N TRP A 103 -3.22 4.84 -2.97
CA TRP A 103 -3.77 5.38 -4.20
C TRP A 103 -3.07 6.68 -4.60
N THR A 104 -2.95 7.62 -3.66
CA THR A 104 -2.24 8.89 -3.85
C THR A 104 -0.80 8.66 -4.29
N LEU A 105 -0.08 7.74 -3.63
CA LEU A 105 1.30 7.42 -3.98
C LEU A 105 1.42 6.82 -5.39
N HIS A 106 0.47 5.98 -5.82
CA HIS A 106 0.43 5.42 -7.16
C HIS A 106 0.17 6.48 -8.23
N LYS A 107 -0.85 7.32 -8.04
CA LYS A 107 -1.14 8.43 -8.95
C LYS A 107 0.04 9.40 -9.06
N LEU A 108 0.72 9.66 -7.94
CA LEU A 108 1.95 10.44 -7.91
C LEU A 108 3.06 9.76 -8.71
N ALA A 109 3.36 8.48 -8.45
CA ALA A 109 4.41 7.73 -9.14
C ALA A 109 4.22 7.74 -10.67
N PHE A 110 2.99 7.56 -11.14
CA PHE A 110 2.63 7.57 -12.56
C PHE A 110 2.51 8.96 -13.18
N SER A 111 2.54 10.03 -12.38
CA SER A 111 2.58 11.41 -12.90
C SER A 111 3.98 11.88 -13.33
N PHE A 112 5.04 11.13 -12.96
CA PHE A 112 6.40 11.39 -13.41
C PHE A 112 6.66 10.88 -14.83
N ASP A 113 7.62 11.50 -15.51
CA ASP A 113 8.16 11.04 -16.79
C ASP A 113 9.72 11.02 -16.72
N PRO A 114 10.37 9.85 -16.68
CA PRO A 114 9.78 8.50 -16.66
C PRO A 114 9.07 8.17 -15.34
N VAL A 115 8.16 7.20 -15.38
CA VAL A 115 7.41 6.71 -14.21
C VAL A 115 8.34 6.23 -13.10
N VAL A 116 7.97 6.51 -11.85
CA VAL A 116 8.73 6.05 -10.67
C VAL A 116 8.67 4.52 -10.56
N GLU A 117 9.82 3.89 -10.38
CA GLU A 117 9.92 2.44 -10.20
C GLU A 117 9.81 2.07 -8.72
N MET A 118 8.93 1.14 -8.34
CA MET A 118 8.92 0.53 -7.01
C MET A 118 9.84 -0.71 -7.02
N PHE A 119 10.51 -0.98 -5.89
CA PHE A 119 11.20 -2.25 -5.69
C PHE A 119 10.95 -2.82 -4.30
N GLN A 120 10.89 -4.14 -4.21
CA GLN A 120 10.84 -4.88 -2.96
C GLN A 120 12.07 -5.80 -2.88
N VAL A 121 12.58 -5.97 -1.67
CA VAL A 121 13.80 -6.74 -1.44
C VAL A 121 13.42 -8.15 -1.05
N GLU A 122 13.95 -9.13 -1.78
CA GLU A 122 13.70 -10.53 -1.50
C GLU A 122 14.34 -11.00 -0.20
N ARG A 123 13.72 -11.99 0.44
CA ARG A 123 14.26 -12.67 1.60
C ARG A 123 15.59 -13.34 1.26
N GLY A 124 16.56 -13.23 2.15
CA GLY A 124 17.87 -13.85 2.03
C GLY A 124 18.92 -13.03 1.28
N VAL A 125 18.53 -11.90 0.68
CA VAL A 125 19.45 -10.95 0.04
C VAL A 125 20.35 -10.29 1.09
N ASP A 126 21.62 -10.07 0.73
CA ASP A 126 22.59 -9.38 1.60
C ASP A 126 22.17 -7.91 1.78
N PHE A 127 22.23 -7.40 3.01
CA PHE A 127 21.87 -6.02 3.32
C PHE A 127 22.79 -5.02 2.59
N SER A 128 22.17 -4.07 1.90
CA SER A 128 22.87 -2.97 1.24
C SER A 128 22.41 -1.62 1.79
N MET A 129 23.29 -0.94 2.53
CA MET A 129 23.01 0.37 3.13
C MET A 129 22.75 1.48 2.08
N VAL A 130 22.97 1.20 0.78
CA VAL A 130 22.65 2.13 -0.32
C VAL A 130 21.17 2.05 -0.68
N PHE A 131 20.59 0.84 -0.69
CA PHE A 131 19.21 0.61 -1.14
C PHE A 131 18.24 0.30 0.02
N MET A 132 18.75 0.07 1.22
CA MET A 132 17.99 -0.51 2.32
C MET A 132 18.24 0.22 3.65
N GLU A 133 17.17 0.37 4.42
CA GLU A 133 17.20 0.86 5.81
C GLU A 133 16.75 -0.26 6.76
N ASP A 134 17.56 -0.57 7.77
CA ASP A 134 17.17 -1.50 8.84
C ASP A 134 16.22 -0.84 9.83
N VAL A 135 14.97 -1.32 9.85
CA VAL A 135 13.94 -0.80 10.77
C VAL A 135 14.28 -0.96 12.25
N THR A 136 15.15 -1.91 12.58
CA THR A 136 15.57 -2.15 13.96
C THR A 136 16.75 -1.29 14.40
N LYS A 137 17.42 -0.61 13.45
CA LYS A 137 18.67 0.16 13.66
C LYS A 137 19.79 -0.66 14.32
N ARG A 138 19.76 -2.00 14.20
CA ARG A 138 20.70 -2.94 14.83
C ARG A 138 21.91 -3.26 13.97
N TYR A 139 21.95 -2.79 12.72
CA TYR A 139 23.06 -3.03 11.80
C TYR A 139 24.39 -2.36 12.24
N ASN A 140 24.33 -1.27 13.01
CA ASN A 140 25.51 -0.54 13.51
C ASN A 140 26.26 -1.22 14.66
N LEU A 141 25.85 -2.44 15.06
CA LEU A 141 26.48 -3.15 16.18
C LEU A 141 27.74 -3.89 15.71
N PRO A 142 28.92 -3.63 16.32
CA PRO A 142 30.18 -4.26 15.92
C PRO A 142 30.12 -5.79 16.10
N GLY A 143 30.69 -6.53 15.14
CA GLY A 143 30.83 -7.99 15.21
C GLY A 143 29.75 -8.82 14.50
N LYS A 144 28.83 -8.20 13.74
CA LYS A 144 27.80 -8.95 13.00
C LYS A 144 28.24 -9.34 11.59
N THR A 145 28.19 -10.64 11.33
CA THR A 145 28.22 -11.31 10.02
C THR A 145 27.29 -10.62 9.02
N ARG A 146 27.54 -10.77 7.70
CA ARG A 146 26.68 -10.26 6.61
C ARG A 146 25.20 -10.47 6.94
N LEU A 147 24.53 -9.38 7.32
CA LEU A 147 23.12 -9.41 7.67
C LEU A 147 22.30 -9.67 6.40
N LYS A 148 21.31 -10.54 6.53
CA LYS A 148 20.39 -10.85 5.43
C LYS A 148 19.02 -10.28 5.72
N VAL A 149 18.36 -9.87 4.64
CA VAL A 149 16.97 -9.42 4.69
C VAL A 149 16.07 -10.61 5.02
N CYS A 150 15.22 -10.45 6.03
CA CYS A 150 14.19 -11.42 6.35
C CYS A 150 12.92 -11.14 5.53
N PHE A 151 12.50 -9.87 5.52
CA PHE A 151 11.36 -9.39 4.72
C PHE A 151 11.41 -7.86 4.55
N THR A 152 10.74 -7.37 3.51
CA THR A 152 10.48 -5.95 3.29
C THR A 152 9.30 -5.48 4.14
N VAL A 153 9.51 -4.42 4.91
CA VAL A 153 8.46 -3.72 5.68
C VAL A 153 7.80 -2.65 4.81
N VAL A 154 8.62 -1.87 4.08
CA VAL A 154 8.16 -0.83 3.15
C VAL A 154 8.96 -0.95 1.85
N PRO A 155 8.31 -0.96 0.68
CA PRO A 155 9.02 -0.95 -0.60
C PRO A 155 9.94 0.27 -0.74
N GLY A 156 11.00 0.13 -1.53
CA GLY A 156 11.81 1.25 -1.96
C GLY A 156 11.29 1.83 -3.28
N PHE A 157 11.78 3.01 -3.63
CA PHE A 157 11.39 3.71 -4.86
C PHE A 157 12.62 4.28 -5.56
N LYS A 158 12.61 4.27 -6.89
CA LYS A 158 13.64 4.87 -7.73
C LYS A 158 13.03 5.94 -8.62
N ILE A 159 13.52 7.16 -8.47
CA ILE A 159 13.06 8.36 -9.16
C ILE A 159 14.25 8.91 -9.97
N GLY A 160 14.32 8.54 -11.24
CA GLY A 160 15.49 8.81 -12.08
C GLY A 160 16.76 8.20 -11.49
N ARG A 161 17.66 9.04 -10.94
CA ARG A 161 18.92 8.64 -10.30
C ARG A 161 18.83 8.58 -8.77
N THR A 162 17.73 9.04 -8.19
CA THR A 162 17.53 9.10 -6.74
C THR A 162 16.87 7.81 -6.27
N VAL A 163 17.37 7.25 -5.16
CA VAL A 163 16.81 6.05 -4.52
C VAL A 163 16.25 6.44 -3.16
N ILE A 164 14.98 6.11 -2.95
CA ILE A 164 14.35 6.05 -1.64
C ILE A 164 14.47 4.60 -1.17
N GLN A 165 15.15 4.42 -0.03
CA GLN A 165 15.52 3.10 0.46
C GLN A 165 14.31 2.26 0.86
N SER A 166 14.36 0.96 0.58
CA SER A 166 13.39 0.01 1.12
C SER A 166 13.66 -0.21 2.61
N ARG A 167 12.61 -0.17 3.43
CA ARG A 167 12.73 -0.46 4.86
C ARG A 167 12.60 -1.97 5.04
N VAL A 168 13.63 -2.59 5.59
CA VAL A 168 13.75 -4.05 5.70
C VAL A 168 13.97 -4.47 7.14
N TYR A 169 13.50 -5.66 7.48
CA TYR A 169 13.87 -6.32 8.72
C TYR A 169 15.06 -7.25 8.47
N LEU A 170 16.09 -7.16 9.30
CA LEU A 170 17.31 -7.95 9.18
C LEU A 170 17.35 -9.09 10.20
N SER A 171 17.86 -10.25 9.78
CA SER A 171 18.18 -11.37 10.69
C SER A 171 19.66 -11.72 10.64
N GLY A 172 20.25 -12.02 11.80
CA GLY A 172 21.62 -12.53 11.92
C GLY A 172 21.75 -14.04 11.69
N LEU A 173 20.63 -14.75 11.56
CA LEU A 173 20.57 -16.18 11.26
C LEU A 173 20.31 -16.38 9.77
N LYS A 174 20.78 -17.52 9.22
CA LYS A 174 20.33 -17.97 7.91
C LYS A 174 18.81 -18.14 7.97
N CYS A 175 18.10 -17.39 7.14
CA CYS A 175 16.69 -17.52 6.90
C CYS A 175 16.41 -18.92 6.31
N THR A 176 16.15 -19.93 7.15
CA THR A 176 15.67 -21.25 6.68
C THR A 176 14.20 -21.11 6.29
N GLY A 177 13.85 -21.59 5.10
CA GLY A 177 12.48 -21.57 4.56
C GLY A 177 11.56 -22.52 5.29
#